data_AF-A0A2M7WXK7-F1
#
_entry.id   AF-A0A2M7WXK7-F1
#
_cell.length_a   1.000
_cell.length_b   1.000
_cell.length_c   1.000
_cell.angle_alpha   90.00
_cell.angle_beta   90.00
_cell.angle_gamma   90.00
#
_symmetry.space_group_name_H-M   'P 1'
#
loop_
_entity.id
_entity.type
_entity.pdbx_description
1 polymer ?
#
loop_
_entity_poly.entity_id
_entity_poly.type
_entity_poly.pdbx_seq_one_letter_code
_entity_poly.pdbx_strand_id
1 'polypeptide(L)'
;LGVVGLAARASGQAQDWRAALEIPPYDGFAIGSVLAEGGDVAARVAVRFDEIAESLQVCRGLLTDLPSGEISVAVGKTRADELAVGGIEGWRGPILVGLRVAADGRIARCHPHDPSWLNWPALEHAIIDNIVPDFPLINKSFNLSYSGQDL
;
A
#
# COMPACT_ATOMS: atom_id res chain seq x y z
N LEU A 1 7.66 0.17 -16.41
CA LEU A 1 7.64 1.14 -15.28
C LEU A 1 7.51 0.45 -13.92
N GLY A 2 6.87 -0.73 -13.80
CA GLY A 2 6.83 -1.44 -12.51
C GLY A 2 5.94 -0.75 -11.48
N VAL A 3 4.87 -0.09 -11.93
CA VAL A 3 3.90 0.58 -11.06
C VAL A 3 3.21 -0.42 -10.13
N VAL A 4 2.90 0.03 -8.93
CA VAL A 4 2.26 -0.78 -7.88
C VAL A 4 1.05 -0.05 -7.28
N GLY A 5 0.20 -0.80 -6.57
CA GLY A 5 -0.92 -0.26 -5.83
C GLY A 5 -2.00 0.38 -6.70
N LEU A 6 -2.52 1.51 -6.26
CA LEU A 6 -3.60 2.25 -6.93
C LEU A 6 -3.31 2.50 -8.41
N ALA A 7 -2.07 2.91 -8.76
CA ALA A 7 -1.70 3.20 -10.14
C ALA A 7 -1.71 1.94 -11.02
N ALA A 8 -1.28 0.80 -10.46
CA ALA A 8 -1.30 -0.49 -11.13
C ALA A 8 -2.74 -0.98 -11.35
N ARG A 9 -3.57 -0.92 -10.30
CA ARG A 9 -4.99 -1.32 -10.35
C ARG A 9 -5.82 -0.46 -11.31
N ALA A 10 -5.53 0.83 -11.39
CA ALA A 10 -6.14 1.73 -12.37
C ALA A 10 -5.65 1.51 -13.82
N SER A 11 -4.67 0.62 -14.01
CA SER A 11 -4.10 0.22 -15.30
C SER A 11 -4.28 -1.29 -15.57
N GLY A 12 -5.31 -1.89 -14.96
CA GLY A 12 -5.74 -3.28 -15.17
C GLY A 12 -4.89 -4.33 -14.44
N GLN A 13 -3.93 -3.94 -13.61
CA GLN A 13 -3.06 -4.87 -12.91
C GLN A 13 -3.70 -5.27 -11.57
N ALA A 14 -4.13 -6.53 -11.46
CA ALA A 14 -4.76 -7.09 -10.26
C ALA A 14 -3.74 -7.40 -9.15
N GLN A 15 -2.99 -6.38 -8.71
CA GLN A 15 -2.02 -6.48 -7.62
C GLN A 15 -2.61 -5.85 -6.36
N ASP A 16 -2.88 -6.69 -5.36
CA ASP A 16 -3.34 -6.27 -4.04
C ASP A 16 -2.84 -7.28 -2.99
N TRP A 17 -1.97 -6.84 -2.07
CA TRP A 17 -1.39 -7.75 -1.08
C TRP A 17 -2.39 -8.24 -0.04
N ARG A 18 -3.53 -7.56 0.15
CA ARG A 18 -4.59 -8.03 1.07
C ARG A 18 -5.20 -9.33 0.55
N ALA A 19 -5.44 -9.39 -0.76
CA ALA A 19 -5.94 -10.59 -1.43
C ALA A 19 -4.84 -11.65 -1.63
N ALA A 20 -3.62 -11.22 -1.97
CA ALA A 20 -2.55 -12.16 -2.36
C ALA A 20 -1.84 -12.85 -1.19
N LEU A 21 -1.72 -12.19 -0.03
CA LEU A 21 -0.96 -12.73 1.10
C LEU A 21 -1.83 -13.48 2.11
N GLU A 22 -3.16 -13.35 2.05
CA GLU A 22 -4.11 -14.00 2.98
C GLU A 22 -3.66 -13.88 4.45
N ILE A 23 -3.24 -12.68 4.85
CA ILE A 23 -2.79 -12.39 6.21
C ILE A 23 -3.94 -11.79 7.05
N PRO A 24 -4.00 -12.09 8.35
CA PRO A 24 -4.95 -11.43 9.24
C PRO A 24 -4.83 -9.89 9.16
N PRO A 25 -5.97 -9.15 9.18
CA PRO A 25 -7.32 -9.66 9.35
C PRO A 25 -8.05 -9.97 8.03
N TYR A 26 -7.34 -10.01 6.90
CA TYR A 26 -7.94 -10.14 5.55
C TYR A 26 -8.12 -11.60 5.09
N ASP A 27 -7.50 -12.56 5.77
CA ASP A 27 -7.58 -14.00 5.53
C ASP A 27 -9.01 -14.57 5.61
N GLY A 28 -9.91 -13.89 6.34
CA GLY A 28 -11.33 -14.22 6.41
C GLY A 28 -12.24 -13.52 5.39
N PHE A 29 -11.70 -12.68 4.50
CA PHE A 29 -12.49 -11.82 3.61
C PHE A 29 -12.17 -12.06 2.14
N ALA A 30 -13.22 -12.13 1.31
CA ALA A 30 -13.05 -12.04 -0.13
C ALA A 30 -12.80 -10.56 -0.49
N ILE A 31 -11.52 -10.15 -0.50
CA ILE A 31 -11.14 -8.79 -0.90
C ILE A 31 -11.40 -8.61 -2.40
N GLY A 32 -12.38 -7.77 -2.73
CA GLY A 32 -12.72 -7.46 -4.11
C GLY A 32 -11.58 -6.74 -4.84
N SER A 33 -11.19 -7.25 -6.01
CA SER A 33 -10.23 -6.55 -6.87
C SER A 33 -10.92 -5.36 -7.55
N VAL A 34 -10.68 -4.15 -7.05
CA VAL A 34 -11.12 -2.92 -7.70
C VAL A 34 -10.12 -2.56 -8.80
N LEU A 35 -10.56 -2.59 -10.06
CA LEU A 35 -9.70 -2.37 -11.23
C LEU A 35 -10.34 -1.41 -12.22
N ALA A 36 -9.49 -0.71 -12.94
CA ALA A 36 -9.85 0.03 -14.15
C ALA A 36 -8.76 -0.17 -15.20
N GLU A 37 -9.08 0.00 -16.48
CA GLU A 37 -8.13 -0.22 -17.59
C GLU A 37 -7.62 1.10 -18.20
N GLY A 38 -8.23 2.23 -17.84
CA GLY A 38 -7.97 3.52 -18.49
C GLY A 38 -6.58 4.10 -18.23
N GLY A 39 -5.95 3.79 -17.08
CA GLY A 39 -4.61 4.29 -16.72
C GLY A 39 -4.50 5.81 -16.54
N ASP A 40 -5.59 6.56 -16.74
CA ASP A 40 -5.62 8.02 -16.66
C ASP A 40 -6.02 8.51 -15.25
N VAL A 41 -6.19 9.83 -15.12
CA VAL A 41 -6.64 10.44 -13.86
C VAL A 41 -8.01 9.93 -13.45
N ALA A 42 -8.94 9.79 -14.41
CA ALA A 42 -10.31 9.37 -14.14
C ALA A 42 -10.37 7.92 -13.63
N ALA A 43 -9.59 7.01 -14.22
CA ALA A 43 -9.44 5.64 -13.79
C ALA A 43 -8.89 5.56 -12.36
N ARG A 44 -7.84 6.32 -12.03
CA ARG A 44 -7.30 6.37 -10.65
C ARG A 44 -8.30 6.92 -9.64
N VAL A 45 -9.12 7.90 -10.02
CA VAL A 45 -10.16 8.45 -9.16
C VAL A 45 -11.30 7.43 -8.96
N ALA A 46 -11.75 6.77 -10.03
CA ALA A 46 -12.78 5.74 -9.96
C ALA A 46 -12.37 4.58 -9.03
N VAL A 47 -11.16 4.04 -9.22
CA VAL A 47 -10.62 2.99 -8.34
C VAL A 47 -10.59 3.43 -6.88
N ARG A 48 -10.24 4.69 -6.57
CA ARG A 48 -10.30 5.17 -5.17
C ARG A 48 -11.71 5.18 -4.60
N PHE A 49 -12.71 5.61 -5.36
CA PHE A 49 -14.09 5.62 -4.87
C PHE A 49 -14.60 4.21 -4.62
N ASP A 50 -14.29 3.29 -5.53
CA ASP A 50 -14.68 1.89 -5.39
C ASP A 50 -13.92 1.22 -4.22
N GLU A 51 -12.64 1.52 -4.02
CA GLU A 51 -11.87 1.06 -2.85
C GLU A 51 -12.42 1.60 -1.52
N ILE A 52 -13.01 2.80 -1.50
CA ILE A 52 -13.70 3.32 -0.31
C ILE A 52 -14.93 2.46 -0.02
N ALA A 53 -15.73 2.12 -1.03
CA ALA A 53 -16.89 1.26 -0.87
C ALA A 53 -16.50 -0.14 -0.37
N GLU A 54 -15.46 -0.74 -0.96
CA GLU A 54 -14.90 -2.02 -0.54
C GLU A 54 -14.38 -1.96 0.90
N SER A 55 -13.63 -0.90 1.25
CA SER A 55 -13.12 -0.72 2.61
C SER A 55 -14.25 -0.61 3.64
N LEU A 56 -15.36 0.05 3.29
CA LEU A 56 -16.55 0.12 4.16
C LEU A 56 -17.21 -1.25 4.33
N GLN A 57 -17.22 -2.10 3.30
CA GLN A 57 -17.74 -3.47 3.42
C GLN A 57 -16.86 -4.32 4.35
N VAL A 58 -15.54 -4.29 4.17
CA VAL A 58 -14.58 -4.97 5.05
C VAL A 58 -14.72 -4.48 6.50
N CYS A 59 -14.78 -3.17 6.73
CA CYS A 59 -14.98 -2.60 8.06
C CYS A 59 -16.28 -3.10 8.72
N ARG A 60 -17.40 -3.18 7.98
CA ARG A 60 -18.66 -3.72 8.52
C ARG A 60 -18.55 -5.20 8.88
N GLY A 61 -17.88 -6.00 8.05
CA GLY A 61 -17.63 -7.41 8.34
C GLY A 61 -16.79 -7.59 9.60
N LEU A 62 -15.66 -6.88 9.69
CA LEU A 62 -14.78 -6.89 10.88
C LEU A 62 -15.51 -6.48 12.16
N LEU A 63 -16.42 -5.50 12.09
CA LEU A 63 -17.21 -5.05 13.23
C LEU A 63 -18.34 -6.02 13.61
N THR A 64 -18.85 -6.81 12.66
CA THR A 64 -19.92 -7.78 12.91
C THR A 64 -19.38 -9.00 13.66
N ASP A 65 -18.21 -9.49 13.25
CA ASP A 65 -17.58 -10.70 13.79
C ASP A 65 -16.37 -10.37 14.68
N LEU A 66 -16.39 -9.21 15.35
CA LEU A 66 -15.26 -8.74 16.15
C LEU A 66 -15.00 -9.71 17.33
N PRO A 67 -13.88 -10.45 17.34
CA PRO A 67 -13.62 -11.41 18.39
C PRO A 67 -13.32 -10.70 19.71
N SER A 68 -13.76 -11.29 20.81
CA SER A 68 -13.28 -10.91 22.15
C SER A 68 -11.93 -11.56 22.42
N GLY A 69 -11.13 -10.95 23.30
CA GLY A 69 -9.82 -11.48 23.67
C GLY A 69 -8.83 -10.41 24.08
N GLU A 70 -7.57 -10.81 24.25
CA GLU A 70 -6.48 -9.89 24.52
C GLU A 70 -6.15 -9.04 23.27
N ILE A 71 -6.01 -7.74 23.45
CA ILE A 71 -5.69 -6.78 22.38
C ILE A 71 -4.19 -6.44 22.33
N SER A 72 -3.39 -7.10 23.16
CA SER A 72 -1.95 -6.86 23.28
C SER A 72 -1.25 -8.13 23.71
N VAL A 73 -0.08 -8.38 23.13
CA VAL A 73 0.82 -9.45 23.55
C VAL A 73 2.18 -8.84 23.89
N ALA A 74 2.87 -9.41 24.88
CA ALA A 74 4.24 -9.01 25.16
C ALA A 74 5.14 -9.40 23.98
N VAL A 75 5.85 -8.42 23.40
CA VAL A 75 6.82 -8.70 22.35
C VAL A 75 8.01 -9.43 22.97
N GLY A 76 8.25 -10.66 22.52
CA GLY A 76 9.35 -11.49 22.98
C GLY A 76 10.72 -10.91 22.60
N LYS A 77 11.79 -11.45 23.20
CA LYS A 77 13.15 -11.11 22.78
C LYS A 77 13.38 -11.58 21.35
N THR A 78 13.90 -10.71 20.50
CA THR A 78 14.36 -11.11 19.17
C THR A 78 15.61 -11.96 19.31
N ARG A 79 15.86 -12.82 18.33
CA ARG A 79 17.20 -13.42 18.17
C ARG A 79 18.18 -12.31 17.80
N ALA A 80 19.42 -12.47 18.26
CA ALA A 80 20.45 -11.45 18.07
C ALA A 80 20.83 -11.35 16.58
N ASP A 81 20.90 -10.11 16.09
CA ASP A 81 21.44 -9.74 14.77
C ASP A 81 20.68 -10.27 13.55
N GLU A 82 19.37 -10.47 13.67
CA GLU A 82 18.51 -10.89 12.55
C GLU A 82 17.97 -9.71 11.73
N LEU A 83 17.85 -9.93 10.42
CA LEU A 83 17.10 -9.08 9.50
C LEU A 83 15.70 -9.66 9.33
N ALA A 84 14.68 -8.82 9.53
CA ALA A 84 13.29 -9.13 9.23
C ALA A 84 12.72 -8.14 8.23
N VAL A 85 11.75 -8.59 7.43
CA VAL A 85 10.97 -7.74 6.52
C VAL A 85 9.50 -7.99 6.81
N GLY A 86 8.76 -6.91 7.08
CA GLY A 86 7.30 -6.93 7.17
C GLY A 86 6.70 -6.11 6.05
N GLY A 87 5.48 -6.43 5.64
CA GLY A 87 4.80 -5.71 4.57
C GLY A 87 3.29 -5.76 4.66
N ILE A 88 2.64 -4.72 4.14
CA ILE A 88 1.18 -4.60 4.03
C ILE A 88 0.80 -3.89 2.72
N GLU A 89 -0.45 -4.04 2.28
CA GLU A 89 -1.01 -3.14 1.27
C GLU A 89 -1.45 -1.82 1.95
N GLY A 90 -0.75 -0.73 1.67
CA GLY A 90 -1.24 0.61 1.98
C GLY A 90 -2.19 1.11 0.89
N TRP A 91 -2.92 2.21 1.15
CA TRP A 91 -3.84 2.77 0.15
C TRP A 91 -3.16 3.29 -1.13
N ARG A 92 -1.84 3.56 -1.08
CA ARG A 92 -1.03 3.90 -2.27
C ARG A 92 -0.51 2.66 -3.01
N GLY A 93 -0.42 1.52 -2.32
CA GLY A 93 0.29 0.33 -2.75
C GLY A 93 1.03 -0.36 -1.61
N PRO A 94 1.82 -1.40 -1.94
CA PRO A 94 2.56 -2.19 -0.97
C PRO A 94 3.61 -1.37 -0.23
N ILE A 95 3.58 -1.42 1.10
CA ILE A 95 4.56 -0.81 2.00
C ILE A 95 5.38 -1.94 2.62
N LEU A 96 6.70 -1.82 2.57
CA LEU A 96 7.62 -2.75 3.22
C LEU A 96 8.40 -2.05 4.33
N VAL A 97 8.77 -2.78 5.37
CA VAL A 97 9.71 -2.30 6.40
C VAL A 97 10.74 -3.38 6.65
N GLY A 98 12.00 -3.07 6.34
CA GLY A 98 13.15 -3.87 6.74
C GLY A 98 13.67 -3.43 8.10
N LEU A 99 13.84 -4.36 9.03
CA LEU A 99 14.36 -4.11 10.38
C LEU A 99 15.53 -5.04 10.69
N ARG A 100 16.63 -4.49 11.19
CA ARG A 100 17.72 -5.26 11.83
C ARG A 100 17.78 -4.90 13.30
N VAL A 101 17.80 -5.91 14.16
CA VAL A 101 17.83 -5.74 15.62
C VAL A 101 19.17 -6.22 16.17
N ALA A 102 19.85 -5.38 16.95
CA ALA A 102 21.11 -5.71 17.60
C ALA A 102 20.90 -6.75 18.72
N ALA A 103 21.99 -7.35 19.19
CA ALA A 103 21.97 -8.35 20.27
C ALA A 103 21.38 -7.81 21.60
N ASP A 104 21.40 -6.49 21.81
CA ASP A 104 20.82 -5.83 22.98
C ASP A 104 19.33 -5.45 22.82
N GLY A 105 18.70 -5.87 21.71
CA GLY A 105 17.29 -5.61 21.41
C GLY A 105 17.00 -4.24 20.80
N ARG A 106 18.02 -3.40 20.57
CA ARG A 106 17.82 -2.10 19.90
C ARG A 106 17.73 -2.25 18.39
N ILE A 107 16.97 -1.36 17.75
CA ILE A 107 16.94 -1.27 16.28
C ILE A 107 18.31 -0.79 15.81
N ALA A 108 19.04 -1.67 15.13
CA ALA A 108 20.32 -1.36 14.50
C ALA A 108 20.13 -0.70 13.13
N ARG A 109 19.07 -1.08 12.40
CA ARG A 109 18.68 -0.47 11.13
C ARG A 109 17.17 -0.58 10.91
N CYS A 110 16.58 0.47 10.35
CA CYS A 110 15.21 0.49 9.87
C CYS A 110 15.21 1.08 8.46
N HIS A 111 14.54 0.42 7.52
CA HIS A 111 14.29 0.93 6.19
C HIS A 111 12.81 0.73 5.85
N PRO A 112 11.97 1.75 6.05
CA PRO A 112 10.66 1.82 5.44
C PRO A 112 10.82 1.97 3.93
N HIS A 113 9.96 1.31 3.16
CA HIS A 113 9.93 1.39 1.71
C HIS A 113 8.49 1.66 1.27
N ASP A 114 8.24 2.91 0.89
CA ASP A 114 6.94 3.37 0.41
C ASP A 114 6.78 3.09 -1.09
N PRO A 115 5.57 2.72 -1.58
CA PRO A 115 5.35 2.46 -3.01
C PRO A 115 5.65 3.66 -3.92
N SER A 116 5.73 4.86 -3.35
CA SER A 116 6.21 6.07 -4.01
C SER A 116 7.55 5.89 -4.72
N TRP A 117 8.50 5.13 -4.12
CA TRP A 117 9.80 4.80 -4.72
C TRP A 117 9.70 4.30 -6.15
N LEU A 118 8.69 3.47 -6.42
CA LEU A 118 8.46 2.84 -7.71
C LEU A 118 7.53 3.67 -8.61
N ASN A 119 6.60 4.41 -8.01
CA ASN A 119 5.56 5.12 -8.76
C ASN A 119 5.99 6.53 -9.22
N TRP A 120 7.04 7.12 -8.63
CA TRP A 120 7.55 8.44 -9.05
C TRP A 120 7.97 8.50 -10.52
N PRO A 121 8.77 7.56 -11.04
CA PRO A 121 9.11 7.52 -12.47
C PRO A 121 7.88 7.39 -13.39
N ALA A 122 6.80 6.76 -12.90
CA ALA A 122 5.57 6.65 -13.67
C ALA A 122 4.80 7.98 -13.71
N LEU A 123 4.83 8.78 -12.64
CA LEU A 123 4.31 10.14 -12.65
C LEU A 123 5.10 11.02 -13.64
N GLU A 124 6.43 10.95 -13.62
CA GLU A 124 7.28 11.69 -14.56
C GLU A 124 6.97 11.35 -16.01
N HIS A 125 6.67 10.07 -16.30
CA HIS A 125 6.24 9.67 -17.63
C HIS A 125 4.82 10.16 -17.96
N ALA A 126 3.90 10.10 -17.00
CA ALA A 126 2.49 10.46 -17.21
C ALA A 126 2.27 11.96 -17.48
N ILE A 127 3.22 12.83 -17.14
CA ILE A 127 3.13 14.28 -17.39
C ILE A 127 3.67 14.69 -18.77
N ILE A 128 4.37 13.80 -19.49
CA ILE A 128 4.92 14.09 -20.81
C ILE A 128 3.77 14.40 -21.78
N ASP A 129 3.99 15.36 -22.68
CA ASP A 129 3.03 15.81 -23.70
C ASP A 129 1.70 16.39 -23.18
N ASN A 130 1.60 16.69 -21.88
CA ASN A 130 0.46 17.40 -21.29
C ASN A 130 0.72 18.92 -21.18
N ILE A 131 -0.36 19.71 -21.04
CA ILE A 131 -0.23 21.16 -20.80
C ILE A 131 0.11 21.46 -19.34
N VAL A 132 0.74 22.61 -19.07
CA VAL A 132 1.14 23.02 -17.71
C VAL A 132 -0.01 22.93 -16.68
N PRO A 133 -1.26 23.33 -16.99
CA PRO A 133 -2.38 23.19 -16.06
C PRO A 133 -2.77 21.75 -15.68
N ASP A 134 -2.37 20.73 -16.45
CA ASP A 134 -2.69 19.34 -16.15
C ASP A 134 -1.74 18.74 -15.10
N PHE A 135 -0.55 19.30 -14.95
CA PHE A 135 0.45 18.79 -14.00
C PHE A 135 -0.09 18.62 -12.57
N PRO A 136 -0.77 19.61 -11.95
CA PRO A 136 -1.34 19.44 -10.61
C PRO A 136 -2.37 18.31 -10.53
N LEU A 137 -3.18 18.14 -11.58
CA LEU A 137 -4.21 17.11 -11.64
C LEU A 137 -3.59 15.71 -11.73
N ILE A 138 -2.62 15.54 -12.64
CA ILE A 138 -1.88 14.28 -12.80
C ILE A 138 -1.14 13.95 -11.51
N ASN A 139 -0.34 14.87 -10.97
CA ASN A 139 0.40 14.68 -9.72
C ASN A 139 -0.53 14.27 -8.57
N LYS A 140 -1.66 14.98 -8.39
CA LYS A 140 -2.59 14.68 -7.31
C LYS A 140 -3.33 13.36 -7.49
N SER A 141 -3.52 12.90 -8.72
CA SER A 141 -4.17 11.61 -8.99
C SER A 141 -3.34 10.44 -8.48
N PHE A 142 -2.00 10.47 -8.63
CA PHE A 142 -1.12 9.50 -8.00
C PHE A 142 -1.02 9.72 -6.48
N ASN A 143 -1.04 11.00 -6.03
CA ASN A 143 -1.01 11.43 -4.62
C ASN A 143 0.17 10.83 -3.84
N LEU A 144 1.30 10.67 -4.48
CA LEU A 144 2.43 9.93 -3.93
C LEU A 144 3.07 10.69 -2.73
N SER A 145 3.84 9.98 -1.90
CA SER A 145 4.48 10.53 -0.70
C SER A 145 5.90 11.04 -0.97
N TYR A 146 6.12 12.35 -0.84
CA TYR A 146 7.45 12.96 -0.98
C TYR A 146 8.44 12.41 0.05
N SER A 147 8.06 12.44 1.33
CA SER A 147 8.90 11.84 2.37
C SER A 147 9.02 10.33 2.23
N GLY A 148 8.00 9.67 1.67
CA GLY A 148 8.04 8.25 1.38
C GLY A 148 9.17 7.90 0.42
N GLN A 149 9.40 8.72 -0.61
CA GLN A 149 10.51 8.58 -1.57
C GLN A 149 11.89 8.83 -0.94
N ASP A 150 11.97 9.69 0.07
CA ASP A 150 13.23 10.15 0.66
C ASP A 150 13.73 9.25 1.83
N LEU A 151 12.88 8.35 2.35
CA LEU A 151 13.14 7.44 3.48
C LEU A 151 13.69 6.08 3.04
#